data_AF-A0A4Y7U4W5-F1
#
_entry.id   AF-A0A4Y7U4W5-F1
#
_cell.length_a   1.000
_cell.length_b   1.000
_cell.length_c   1.000
_cell.angle_alpha   90.00
_cell.angle_beta   90.00
_cell.angle_gamma   90.00
#
_symmetry.space_group_name_H-M   'P 1'
#
loop_
_entity.id
_entity.type
_entity.pdbx_description
1 polymer ?
#
loop_
_entity_poly.entity_id
_entity_poly.type
_entity_poly.pdbx_seq_one_letter_code
_entity_poly.pdbx_strand_id
1 'polypeptide(L)'
;FTPVKGIPKKTSGAASYFNDPSLPDQWHYNNTGQTGYPNGSDINLFKAWDVVKGNPNIIVSIHDQGVDIEHPDLKANIWTNLAELNGVSGVDDDGNGYTDDIHGWNFDKNTG
;
A
#
# COMPACT_ATOMS: atom_id res chain seq x y z
N PHE A 1 -17.22 39.75 10.19
CA PHE A 1 -16.32 38.59 9.99
C PHE A 1 -15.46 38.44 11.24
N THR A 2 -15.86 37.55 12.14
CA THR A 2 -15.04 37.19 13.32
C THR A 2 -14.01 36.13 12.91
N PRO A 3 -12.75 36.22 13.34
CA PRO A 3 -11.75 35.22 12.99
C PRO A 3 -12.10 33.90 13.68
N VAL A 4 -12.14 32.82 12.91
CA VAL A 4 -12.31 31.47 13.47
C VAL A 4 -11.06 31.17 14.30
N LYS A 5 -11.27 30.93 15.59
CA LYS A 5 -10.25 30.51 16.55
C LYS A 5 -9.57 29.25 15.99
N GLY A 6 -8.26 29.33 15.76
CA GLY A 6 -7.48 28.27 15.12
C GLY A 6 -7.74 26.90 15.75
N ILE A 7 -7.97 25.91 14.89
CA ILE A 7 -8.00 24.50 15.28
C ILE A 7 -6.68 24.22 16.00
N PRO A 8 -6.69 23.62 17.21
CA PRO A 8 -5.45 23.29 17.89
C PRO A 8 -4.63 22.38 16.98
N LYS A 9 -3.45 22.87 16.56
CA LYS A 9 -2.45 22.07 15.87
C LYS A 9 -2.03 20.98 16.86
N LYS A 10 -2.49 19.75 16.61
CA LYS A 10 -2.15 18.59 17.45
C LYS A 10 -0.62 18.56 17.54
N THR A 11 -0.12 18.76 18.76
CA THR A 11 1.30 18.81 19.06
C THR A 11 1.95 17.52 18.58
N SER A 12 3.01 17.70 17.79
CA SER A 12 3.85 16.68 17.18
C SER A 12 4.32 15.66 18.22
N GLY A 13 3.74 14.47 18.15
CA GLY A 13 4.15 13.28 18.88
C GLY A 13 3.72 12.05 18.09
N ALA A 14 4.22 11.91 16.87
CA ALA A 14 3.90 10.79 15.98
C ALA A 14 5.12 10.36 15.16
N ALA A 15 6.26 10.15 15.82
CA ALA A 15 7.36 9.35 15.28
C ALA A 15 7.42 7.97 15.93
N SER A 16 6.29 7.43 16.43
CA SER A 16 6.23 6.04 16.89
C SER A 16 6.00 5.13 15.68
N TYR A 17 7.09 4.51 15.23
CA TYR A 17 7.19 3.30 14.38
C TYR A 17 6.94 3.42 12.87
N PHE A 18 7.64 4.33 12.18
CA PHE A 18 8.05 4.03 10.80
C PHE A 18 9.56 3.76 10.83
N ASN A 19 9.91 2.47 10.95
CA ASN A 19 11.27 2.00 11.22
C ASN A 19 11.84 1.17 10.06
N ASP A 20 11.36 1.43 8.84
CA ASP A 20 11.88 0.81 7.63
C ASP A 20 13.39 1.10 7.50
N PRO A 21 14.26 0.06 7.54
CA PRO A 21 15.71 0.25 7.49
C PRO A 21 16.21 0.90 6.19
N SER A 22 15.50 0.71 5.09
CA SER A 22 15.88 1.16 3.74
C SER A 22 15.21 2.47 3.34
N LEU A 23 14.39 3.07 4.20
CA LEU A 23 13.81 4.40 3.97
C LEU A 23 14.84 5.48 3.56
N PRO A 24 16.07 5.53 4.10
CA PRO A 24 17.06 6.51 3.64
C PRO A 24 17.40 6.43 2.15
N ASP A 25 17.24 5.25 1.54
CA ASP A 25 17.51 5.01 0.11
C ASP A 25 16.33 5.43 -0.79
N GLN A 26 15.13 5.60 -0.22
CA GLN A 26 13.92 5.99 -0.94
C GLN A 26 13.82 7.52 -1.10
N TRP A 27 14.74 8.08 -1.90
CA TRP A 27 14.85 9.53 -2.09
C TRP A 27 13.54 10.21 -2.53
N HIS A 28 12.70 9.50 -3.28
CA HIS A 28 11.44 10.03 -3.79
C HIS A 28 10.40 10.25 -2.69
N TYR A 29 10.56 9.65 -1.50
CA TYR A 29 9.69 9.88 -0.35
C TYR A 29 10.10 11.09 0.48
N ASN A 30 11.41 11.32 0.61
CA ASN A 30 11.98 12.45 1.34
C ASN A 30 13.39 12.74 0.84
N ASN A 31 13.53 13.84 0.11
CA ASN A 31 14.78 14.26 -0.48
C ASN A 31 15.40 15.37 0.38
N THR A 32 16.45 15.02 1.13
CA THR A 32 17.24 15.95 1.95
C THR A 32 18.51 16.42 1.23
N GLY A 33 18.64 16.13 -0.06
CA GLY A 33 19.84 16.37 -0.87
C GLY A 33 20.79 15.18 -0.99
N GLN A 34 20.37 13.99 -0.51
CA GLN A 34 21.21 12.78 -0.44
C GLN A 34 21.62 12.22 -1.81
N THR A 35 20.90 12.57 -2.87
CA THR A 35 21.18 12.17 -4.26
C THR A 35 21.82 13.26 -5.10
N GLY A 36 22.18 14.41 -4.50
CA GLY A 36 22.75 15.56 -5.21
C GLY A 36 21.72 16.46 -5.94
N TYR A 37 20.45 16.09 -5.91
CA TYR A 37 19.35 16.94 -6.36
C TYR A 37 18.92 17.95 -5.27
N PRO A 38 18.28 19.08 -5.63
CA PRO A 38 17.83 20.06 -4.66
C PRO A 38 16.88 19.46 -3.61
N ASN A 39 17.09 19.85 -2.34
CA ASN A 39 16.23 19.47 -1.23
C ASN A 39 14.75 19.77 -1.52
N GLY A 40 13.86 18.85 -1.16
CA GLY A 40 12.42 18.94 -1.38
C GLY A 40 11.96 18.54 -2.79
N SER A 41 12.86 18.05 -3.63
CA SER A 41 12.51 17.41 -4.91
C SER A 41 12.05 15.97 -4.66
N ASP A 42 10.90 15.83 -3.99
CA ASP A 42 10.26 14.57 -3.59
C ASP A 42 8.72 14.71 -3.67
N ILE A 43 8.00 13.62 -3.40
CA ILE A 43 6.52 13.61 -3.44
C ILE A 43 5.87 14.19 -2.18
N ASN A 44 6.65 14.75 -1.24
CA ASN A 44 6.21 15.23 0.06
C ASN A 44 5.45 14.17 0.89
N LEU A 45 5.90 12.90 0.85
CA LEU A 45 5.18 11.76 1.43
C LEU A 45 4.83 11.97 2.92
N PHE A 46 5.78 12.43 3.73
CA PHE A 46 5.54 12.61 5.17
C PHE A 46 4.45 13.64 5.47
N LYS A 47 4.34 14.70 4.67
CA LYS A 47 3.26 15.69 4.81
C LYS A 47 1.91 15.09 4.39
N ALA A 48 1.89 14.22 3.38
CA ALA A 48 0.68 13.49 3.00
C ALA A 48 0.24 12.51 4.09
N TRP A 49 1.19 11.82 4.72
CA TRP A 49 0.96 10.89 5.82
C TRP A 49 0.48 11.54 7.13
N ASP A 50 0.71 12.85 7.32
CA ASP A 50 0.06 13.62 8.38
C ASP A 50 -1.45 13.78 8.14
N VAL A 51 -1.91 13.64 6.89
CA VAL A 51 -3.33 13.68 6.51
C VAL A 51 -3.93 12.27 6.49
N VAL A 52 -3.32 11.35 5.73
CA VAL A 52 -3.79 9.96 5.57
C VAL A 52 -2.64 9.06 5.14
N LYS A 53 -2.54 7.85 5.71
CA LYS A 53 -1.49 6.87 5.39
C LYS A 53 -1.95 5.73 4.48
N GLY A 54 -3.25 5.53 4.37
CA GLY A 54 -3.86 4.46 3.58
C GLY A 54 -5.24 4.11 4.10
N ASN A 55 -5.95 3.26 3.37
CA ASN A 55 -7.22 2.66 3.76
C ASN A 55 -7.25 1.22 3.21
N PRO A 56 -7.36 0.18 4.05
CA PRO A 56 -7.35 -1.22 3.59
C PRO A 56 -8.54 -1.58 2.68
N ASN A 57 -9.58 -0.74 2.65
CA ASN A 57 -10.73 -0.93 1.74
C ASN A 57 -10.46 -0.41 0.31
N ILE A 58 -9.32 0.27 0.08
CA ILE A 58 -8.91 0.68 -1.26
C ILE A 58 -8.11 -0.46 -1.86
N ILE A 59 -8.67 -1.10 -2.88
CA ILE A 59 -8.02 -2.18 -3.62
C ILE A 59 -7.33 -1.57 -4.85
N VAL A 60 -6.06 -1.91 -5.06
CA VAL A 60 -5.27 -1.50 -6.22
C VAL A 60 -4.93 -2.74 -7.03
N SER A 61 -5.38 -2.79 -8.29
CA SER A 61 -5.02 -3.88 -9.21
C SER A 61 -3.65 -3.60 -9.85
N ILE A 62 -2.77 -4.60 -9.83
CA ILE A 62 -1.43 -4.55 -10.45
C ILE A 62 -1.40 -5.56 -11.59
N HIS A 63 -1.14 -5.09 -12.81
CA HIS A 63 -1.06 -5.93 -14.00
C HIS A 63 0.42 -6.07 -14.40
N ASP A 64 1.09 -7.08 -13.87
CA ASP A 64 2.53 -7.32 -14.03
C ASP A 64 2.80 -8.84 -14.10
N GLN A 65 4.04 -9.29 -13.83
CA GLN A 65 4.45 -10.69 -13.82
C GLN A 65 3.99 -11.47 -12.58
N GLY A 66 3.23 -10.82 -11.68
CA GLY A 66 2.78 -11.35 -10.40
C GLY A 66 3.40 -10.63 -9.21
N VAL A 67 3.18 -11.16 -8.01
CA VAL A 67 3.72 -10.66 -6.74
C VAL A 67 4.13 -11.83 -5.86
N ASP A 68 5.21 -11.67 -5.10
CA ASP A 68 5.56 -12.62 -4.05
C ASP A 68 4.62 -12.43 -2.86
N ILE A 69 3.61 -13.29 -2.76
CA ILE A 69 2.56 -13.23 -1.73
C ILE A 69 3.09 -13.50 -0.31
N GLU A 70 4.24 -14.16 -0.18
CA GLU A 70 4.86 -14.48 1.11
C GLU A 70 5.89 -13.42 1.56
N HIS A 71 6.14 -12.40 0.73
CA HIS A 71 7.11 -11.36 1.05
C HIS A 71 6.74 -10.66 2.36
N PRO A 72 7.65 -10.60 3.36
CA PRO A 72 7.31 -10.17 4.72
C PRO A 72 6.79 -8.73 4.79
N ASP A 73 7.23 -7.87 3.87
CA ASP A 73 6.83 -6.46 3.81
C ASP A 73 5.54 -6.21 2.98
N LEU A 74 5.09 -7.21 2.21
CA LEU A 74 3.91 -7.08 1.34
C LEU A 74 2.71 -7.88 1.82
N LYS A 75 2.91 -9.08 2.38
CA LYS A 75 1.85 -10.05 2.69
C LYS A 75 0.68 -9.50 3.51
N ALA A 76 0.94 -8.52 4.38
CA ALA A 76 -0.11 -7.88 5.18
C ALA A 76 -1.05 -6.96 4.36
N ASN A 77 -0.62 -6.59 3.15
CA ASN A 77 -1.32 -5.68 2.23
C ASN A 77 -1.78 -6.40 0.94
N ILE A 78 -1.55 -7.70 0.80
CA ILE A 78 -2.03 -8.49 -0.35
C ILE A 78 -3.55 -8.67 -0.21
N TRP A 79 -4.27 -8.34 -1.27
CA TRP A 79 -5.71 -8.58 -1.33
C TRP A 79 -5.99 -10.10 -1.35
N THR A 80 -7.09 -10.50 -0.72
CA THR A 80 -7.53 -11.90 -0.69
C THR A 80 -8.97 -12.01 -1.15
N ASN A 81 -9.21 -12.86 -2.15
CA ASN A 81 -10.55 -13.27 -2.51
C ASN A 81 -11.11 -14.20 -1.43
N LEU A 82 -11.96 -13.65 -0.56
CA LEU A 82 -12.53 -14.41 0.56
C LEU A 82 -13.53 -15.46 0.11
N ALA A 83 -14.09 -15.36 -1.10
CA ALA A 83 -14.97 -16.39 -1.65
C ALA A 83 -14.16 -17.66 -1.95
N GLU A 84 -13.09 -17.53 -2.73
CA GLU A 84 -12.18 -18.64 -3.06
C GLU A 84 -11.44 -19.17 -1.83
N LEU A 85 -10.94 -18.29 -0.95
CA LEU A 85 -10.20 -18.71 0.25
C LEU A 85 -11.04 -19.64 1.15
N ASN A 86 -12.35 -19.35 1.26
CA ASN A 86 -13.28 -20.14 2.07
C ASN A 86 -14.12 -21.12 1.22
N GLY A 87 -13.78 -21.23 -0.06
CA GLY A 87 -14.50 -21.96 -1.08
C GLY A 87 -14.12 -23.43 -1.16
N VAL A 88 -14.44 -24.04 -2.28
CA VAL A 88 -14.16 -25.44 -2.59
C VAL A 88 -13.04 -25.50 -3.62
N SER A 89 -11.90 -26.10 -3.26
CA SER A 89 -10.77 -26.24 -4.18
C SER A 89 -11.19 -26.82 -5.54
N GLY A 90 -10.80 -26.13 -6.61
CA GLY A 90 -11.13 -26.45 -7.99
C GLY A 90 -12.51 -25.98 -8.46
N VAL A 91 -13.19 -25.13 -7.68
CA VAL A 91 -14.45 -24.48 -8.03
C VAL A 91 -14.21 -22.98 -8.13
N ASP A 92 -14.93 -22.31 -9.02
CA ASP A 92 -15.04 -20.85 -9.06
C ASP A 92 -16.23 -20.46 -8.17
N ASP A 93 -15.94 -20.10 -6.91
CA ASP A 93 -16.92 -19.91 -5.85
C ASP A 93 -17.59 -18.52 -5.90
N ASP A 94 -16.95 -17.52 -6.50
CA ASP A 94 -17.55 -16.20 -6.73
C ASP A 94 -18.18 -16.00 -8.13
N GLY A 95 -17.94 -16.95 -9.05
CA GLY A 95 -18.49 -16.94 -10.41
C GLY A 95 -17.86 -15.88 -11.31
N ASN A 96 -16.62 -15.46 -11.03
CA ASN A 96 -15.93 -14.43 -11.80
C ASN A 96 -15.22 -14.98 -13.07
N GLY A 97 -15.20 -16.30 -13.24
CA GLY A 97 -14.55 -17.00 -14.35
C GLY A 97 -13.12 -17.48 -14.08
N TYR A 98 -12.63 -17.34 -12.84
CA TYR A 98 -11.29 -17.67 -12.41
C TYR A 98 -11.32 -18.62 -11.21
N THR A 99 -10.98 -19.88 -11.44
CA THR A 99 -10.97 -20.91 -10.39
C THR A 99 -9.80 -20.72 -9.41
N ASP A 100 -10.07 -20.76 -8.10
CA ASP A 100 -9.10 -20.68 -7.01
C ASP A 100 -8.26 -19.38 -7.02
N ASP A 101 -8.78 -18.24 -7.48
CA ASP A 101 -8.06 -16.95 -7.62
C ASP A 101 -7.86 -16.17 -6.30
N ILE A 102 -7.37 -16.88 -5.27
CA ILE A 102 -7.27 -16.41 -3.87
C ILE A 102 -6.50 -15.09 -3.73
N HIS A 103 -5.40 -14.91 -4.48
CA HIS A 103 -4.55 -13.71 -4.39
C HIS A 103 -4.43 -12.96 -5.73
N GLY A 104 -5.38 -13.19 -6.63
CA GLY A 104 -5.36 -12.69 -8.00
C GLY A 104 -5.22 -13.82 -9.01
N TRP A 105 -4.90 -13.45 -10.26
CA TRP A 105 -4.94 -14.39 -11.38
C TRP A 105 -3.71 -14.32 -12.27
N ASN A 106 -3.22 -15.50 -12.67
CA ASN A 106 -2.16 -15.67 -13.64
C ASN A 106 -2.73 -15.97 -15.04
N PHE A 107 -2.73 -14.97 -15.92
CA PHE A 107 -3.22 -15.10 -17.30
C PHE A 107 -2.32 -15.92 -18.23
N ASP A 108 -1.03 -16.09 -17.92
CA ASP A 108 -0.12 -16.91 -18.74
C ASP A 108 -0.42 -18.40 -18.56
N LYS A 109 -0.69 -18.81 -17.33
CA LYS A 109 -0.93 -20.22 -16.97
C LYS A 109 -2.40 -20.58 -16.83
N ASN A 110 -3.29 -19.57 -16.78
CA ASN A 110 -4.70 -19.71 -16.42
C ASN A 110 -4.85 -20.40 -15.05
N THR A 111 -4.22 -19.82 -14.03
CA THR A 111 -4.23 -20.33 -12.65
C THR A 111 -4.38 -19.20 -11.64
N GLY A 112 -5.05 -19.47 -10.52
CA GLY A 112 -5.00 -18.66 -9.29
C GLY A 112 -3.73 -18.87 -8.48
#